data_AF-A0A7S2BLJ4-F1
#
_entry.id   AF-A0A7S2BLJ4-F1
#
_cell.length_a   1.000
_cell.length_b   1.000
_cell.length_c   1.000
_cell.angle_alpha   90.00
_cell.angle_beta   90.00
_cell.angle_gamma   90.00
#
_symmetry.space_group_name_H-M   'P 1'
#
loop_
_entity.id
_entity.type
_entity.pdbx_description
1 polymer ?
#
loop_
_entity_poly.entity_id
_entity_poly.type
_entity_poly.pdbx_seq_one_letter_code
_entity_poly.pdbx_strand_id
1 'polypeptide(L)'
;EAPDEVLEARAPGRRVDPATGDIYNLTIFCAAPPTQEIAARLKTRPGDSDPAAFRHRLTAWHSYIQQVLPLFEQRGVPIFKIDATKLPADVSTHVAKAIENAEDSIRTAGAEEGDEDEDDDWGDACDDVAGITLEEDGNEKVQLSVIPCESLANGVPAGEVKNVCVTIEVVGDPSDEPVPTDVCC
;
A
#
# COMPACT_ATOMS: atom_id res chain seq x y z
N GLU A 1 -2.78 0.04 -14.06
CA GLU A 1 -3.18 1.33 -14.61
C GLU A 1 -4.43 1.17 -15.49
N ALA A 2 -5.26 2.20 -15.55
CA ALA A 2 -6.40 2.30 -16.45
C ALA A 2 -6.51 3.76 -16.92
N PRO A 3 -7.04 4.02 -18.12
CA PRO A 3 -7.25 5.38 -18.61
C PRO A 3 -8.20 6.16 -17.70
N ASP A 4 -7.95 7.47 -17.55
CA ASP A 4 -8.73 8.34 -16.67
C ASP A 4 -10.21 8.38 -17.08
N GLU A 5 -10.52 8.32 -18.38
CA GLU A 5 -11.90 8.31 -18.89
C GLU A 5 -12.67 7.06 -18.43
N VAL A 6 -11.97 5.93 -18.35
CA VAL A 6 -12.55 4.67 -17.85
C VAL A 6 -12.79 4.77 -16.35
N LEU A 7 -11.90 5.42 -15.60
CA LEU A 7 -12.05 5.64 -14.16
C LEU A 7 -13.19 6.61 -13.85
N GLU A 8 -13.32 7.70 -14.60
CA GLU A 8 -14.40 8.68 -14.49
C GLU A 8 -15.77 8.05 -14.75
N ALA A 9 -15.89 7.16 -15.74
CA ALA A 9 -17.13 6.44 -16.02
C ALA A 9 -17.50 5.43 -14.92
N ARG A 10 -16.51 4.87 -14.22
CA ARG A 10 -16.68 3.86 -13.18
C ARG A 10 -17.05 4.44 -11.81
N ALA A 11 -16.49 5.59 -11.46
CA ALA A 11 -16.66 6.25 -10.17
C ALA A 11 -18.13 6.44 -9.74
N PRO A 12 -19.03 7.02 -10.56
CA PRO A 12 -20.41 7.27 -10.13
C PRO A 12 -21.23 5.98 -9.96
N GLY A 13 -20.81 4.88 -10.58
CA GLY A 13 -21.42 3.56 -10.46
C GLY A 13 -21.02 2.81 -9.19
N ARG A 14 -19.95 3.24 -8.49
CA ARG A 14 -19.42 2.57 -7.30
C ARG A 14 -20.36 2.71 -6.11
N ARG A 15 -20.58 1.59 -5.41
CA ARG A 15 -21.40 1.49 -4.21
C ARG A 15 -20.66 0.68 -3.16
N VAL A 16 -20.88 1.01 -1.90
CA VAL A 16 -20.31 0.29 -0.76
C VAL A 16 -21.45 -0.15 0.15
N ASP A 17 -21.41 -1.41 0.55
CA ASP A 17 -22.30 -1.93 1.57
C ASP A 17 -21.77 -1.56 2.97
N PRO A 18 -22.52 -0.79 3.78
CA PRO A 18 -22.07 -0.40 5.12
C PRO A 18 -22.02 -1.57 6.11
N ALA A 19 -22.67 -2.70 5.82
CA ALA A 19 -22.70 -3.85 6.73
C ALA A 19 -21.53 -4.81 6.51
N THR A 20 -21.13 -5.04 5.25
CA THR A 20 -20.06 -6.00 4.89
C THR A 20 -18.78 -5.32 4.44
N GLY A 21 -18.84 -4.04 4.04
CA GLY A 21 -17.72 -3.34 3.40
C GLY A 21 -17.55 -3.70 1.92
N ASP A 22 -18.40 -4.57 1.36
CA ASP A 22 -18.28 -5.02 -0.02
C ASP A 22 -18.53 -3.87 -1.01
N ILE A 23 -17.74 -3.86 -2.08
CA ILE A 23 -17.81 -2.85 -3.13
C ILE A 23 -18.53 -3.42 -4.34
N TYR A 24 -19.59 -2.73 -4.75
CA TYR A 24 -20.39 -3.07 -5.91
C TYR A 24 -20.27 -1.97 -6.97
N ASN A 25 -20.58 -2.32 -8.21
CA ASN A 25 -20.70 -1.35 -9.29
C ASN A 25 -22.00 -1.58 -10.07
N LEU A 26 -22.82 -0.53 -10.17
CA LEU A 26 -24.13 -0.61 -10.83
C LEU A 26 -24.07 -0.53 -12.35
N THR A 27 -22.99 0.03 -12.93
CA THR A 27 -22.83 0.17 -14.38
C THR A 27 -22.04 -0.97 -14.99
N ILE A 28 -21.14 -1.60 -14.21
CA ILE A 28 -20.36 -2.76 -14.64
C ILE A 28 -20.93 -4.03 -14.00
N PHE A 29 -21.47 -4.91 -14.84
CA PHE A 29 -22.16 -6.15 -14.47
C PHE A 29 -21.34 -7.14 -13.61
N CYS A 30 -20.02 -6.97 -13.51
CA CYS A 30 -19.16 -7.87 -12.74
C CYS A 30 -19.39 -7.82 -11.23
N ALA A 31 -20.05 -6.78 -10.71
CA ALA A 31 -20.33 -6.63 -9.28
C ALA A 31 -21.73 -6.06 -9.03
N ALA A 32 -22.75 -6.65 -9.66
CA ALA A 32 -24.14 -6.32 -9.38
C ALA A 32 -24.55 -6.86 -7.99
N PRO A 33 -25.38 -6.12 -7.22
CA PRO A 33 -25.85 -6.59 -5.92
C PRO A 33 -26.69 -7.87 -6.09
N PRO A 34 -26.44 -8.92 -5.28
CA PRO A 34 -27.09 -10.22 -5.47
C PRO A 34 -28.54 -10.23 -4.98
N THR A 35 -28.95 -9.29 -4.11
CA THR A 35 -30.32 -9.18 -3.60
C THR A 35 -30.79 -7.73 -3.56
N GLN A 36 -32.12 -7.54 -3.60
CA GLN A 36 -32.75 -6.22 -3.51
C GLN A 36 -32.52 -5.54 -2.15
N GLU A 37 -32.36 -6.32 -1.08
CA GLU A 37 -32.03 -5.82 0.26
C GLU A 37 -30.63 -5.21 0.29
N ILE A 38 -29.65 -5.85 -0.36
CA ILE A 38 -28.29 -5.32 -0.50
C ILE A 38 -28.35 -4.05 -1.34
N ALA A 39 -29.02 -4.08 -2.49
CA ALA A 39 -29.16 -2.91 -3.36
C ALA A 39 -29.74 -1.68 -2.65
N ALA A 40 -30.69 -1.87 -1.72
CA ALA A 40 -31.33 -0.79 -0.98
C ALA A 40 -30.45 -0.16 0.11
N ARG A 41 -29.47 -0.89 0.68
CA ARG A 41 -28.57 -0.38 1.72
C ARG A 41 -27.26 0.22 1.19
N LEU A 42 -26.99 0.04 -0.11
CA LEU A 42 -25.78 0.54 -0.77
C LEU A 42 -25.65 2.06 -0.66
N LYS A 43 -24.46 2.52 -0.26
CA LYS A 43 -24.13 3.95 -0.18
C LYS A 43 -23.05 4.32 -1.19
N THR A 44 -23.11 5.54 -1.68
CA THR A 44 -22.05 6.14 -2.50
C THR A 44 -21.04 6.85 -1.61
N ARG A 45 -19.76 6.79 -1.95
CA ARG A 45 -18.71 7.55 -1.25
C ARG A 45 -18.87 9.05 -1.53
N PRO A 46 -18.64 9.94 -0.55
CA PRO A 46 -18.55 11.37 -0.82
C PRO A 46 -17.44 11.66 -1.85
N GLY A 47 -17.78 12.43 -2.90
CA GLY A 47 -16.84 12.80 -3.97
C GLY A 47 -16.81 11.87 -5.19
N ASP A 48 -17.43 10.69 -5.15
CA ASP A 48 -17.53 9.82 -6.35
C ASP A 48 -18.65 10.27 -7.32
N SER A 49 -19.57 11.14 -6.87
CA SER A 49 -20.64 11.72 -7.69
C SER A 49 -20.31 13.07 -8.34
N ASP A 50 -19.28 13.77 -7.83
CA ASP A 50 -18.83 15.04 -8.39
C ASP A 50 -17.63 14.80 -9.32
N PRO A 51 -17.79 14.99 -10.64
CA PRO A 51 -16.71 14.81 -11.60
C PRO A 51 -15.51 15.74 -11.34
N ALA A 52 -15.72 16.95 -10.81
CA ALA A 52 -14.64 17.89 -10.55
C ALA A 52 -13.78 17.41 -9.37
N ALA A 53 -14.41 16.98 -8.27
CA ALA A 53 -13.73 16.36 -7.15
C ALA A 53 -12.96 15.09 -7.55
N PHE A 54 -13.54 14.25 -8.41
CA PHE A 54 -12.86 13.05 -8.89
C PHE A 54 -11.63 13.37 -9.76
N ARG A 55 -11.74 14.33 -10.67
CA ARG A 55 -10.59 14.81 -11.47
C ARG A 55 -9.48 15.36 -10.63
N HIS A 56 -9.82 16.18 -9.62
CA HIS A 56 -8.83 16.71 -8.69
C HIS A 56 -8.04 15.60 -7.99
N ARG A 57 -8.74 14.53 -7.56
CA ARG A 57 -8.09 13.34 -6.98
C ARG A 57 -7.19 12.61 -7.97
N LEU A 58 -7.61 12.46 -9.24
CA LEU A 58 -6.77 11.86 -10.27
C LEU A 58 -5.51 12.67 -10.51
N THR A 59 -5.62 14.00 -10.61
CA THR A 59 -4.46 14.89 -10.77
C THR A 59 -3.48 14.76 -9.60
N ALA A 60 -3.99 14.74 -8.36
CA ALA A 60 -3.14 14.52 -7.19
C ALA A 60 -2.45 13.16 -7.22
N TRP A 61 -3.18 12.09 -7.58
CA TRP A 61 -2.60 10.76 -7.73
C TRP A 61 -1.48 10.71 -8.77
N HIS A 62 -1.68 11.32 -9.94
CA HIS A 62 -0.65 11.41 -11.00
C HIS A 62 0.60 12.15 -10.49
N SER A 63 0.42 13.24 -9.74
CA SER A 63 1.55 13.98 -9.16
C SER A 63 2.35 13.15 -8.15
N TYR A 64 1.67 12.37 -7.30
CA TYR A 64 2.33 11.53 -6.30
C TYR A 64 3.01 10.33 -6.93
N ILE A 65 2.35 9.62 -7.87
CA ILE A 65 2.91 8.40 -8.45
C ILE A 65 4.16 8.70 -9.29
N GLN A 66 4.23 9.87 -9.93
CA GLN A 66 5.42 10.34 -10.65
C GLN A 66 6.63 10.56 -9.74
N GLN A 67 6.41 10.88 -8.46
CA GLN A 67 7.48 11.07 -7.48
C GLN A 67 7.89 9.76 -6.81
N VAL A 68 6.93 8.86 -6.59
CA VAL A 68 7.14 7.61 -5.84
C VAL A 68 7.78 6.52 -6.70
N LEU A 69 7.37 6.35 -7.96
CA LEU A 69 7.87 5.27 -8.82
C LEU A 69 9.40 5.29 -9.02
N PRO A 70 10.06 6.44 -9.29
CA PRO A 70 11.51 6.48 -9.47
C PRO A 70 12.31 5.99 -8.25
N LEU A 71 11.77 6.14 -7.04
CA LEU A 71 12.42 5.67 -5.82
C LEU A 71 12.49 4.15 -5.73
N PHE A 72 11.48 3.45 -6.26
CA PHE A 72 11.47 1.99 -6.35
C PHE A 72 12.36 1.50 -7.49
N GLU A 73 12.34 2.18 -8.63
CA GLU A 73 13.22 1.88 -9.77
C GLU A 73 14.70 2.03 -9.39
N GLN A 74 15.05 3.10 -8.68
CA GLN A 74 16.43 3.34 -8.22
C GLN A 74 16.93 2.24 -7.27
N ARG A 75 16.04 1.65 -6.47
CA ARG A 75 16.36 0.54 -5.56
C ARG A 75 16.37 -0.83 -6.26
N GLY A 76 16.17 -0.87 -7.58
CA GLY A 76 16.14 -2.12 -8.35
C GLY A 76 14.92 -2.99 -8.08
N VAL A 77 13.86 -2.44 -7.46
CA VAL A 77 12.63 -3.18 -7.20
C VAL A 77 11.84 -3.28 -8.51
N PRO A 78 11.47 -4.48 -8.99
CA PRO A 78 10.74 -4.62 -10.24
C PRO A 78 9.32 -4.07 -10.11
N ILE A 79 8.93 -3.19 -11.04
CA ILE A 79 7.60 -2.57 -11.08
C ILE A 79 6.76 -3.21 -12.19
N PHE A 80 5.70 -3.90 -11.81
CA PHE A 80 4.78 -4.55 -12.75
C PHE A 80 3.53 -3.69 -13.00
N LYS A 81 3.39 -3.18 -14.23
CA LYS A 81 2.19 -2.44 -14.65
C LYS A 81 1.13 -3.38 -15.20
N ILE A 82 -0.04 -3.41 -14.56
CA ILE A 82 -1.16 -4.30 -14.93
C ILE A 82 -2.30 -3.47 -15.53
N ASP A 83 -2.83 -3.91 -16.67
CA ASP A 83 -3.98 -3.28 -17.32
C ASP A 83 -5.29 -3.60 -16.58
N ALA A 84 -5.92 -2.56 -16.01
CA ALA A 84 -7.16 -2.66 -15.24
C ALA A 84 -8.43 -2.36 -16.06
N THR A 85 -8.34 -2.34 -17.39
CA THR A 85 -9.52 -2.21 -18.28
C THR A 85 -10.25 -3.54 -18.49
N LYS A 86 -9.56 -4.67 -18.28
CA LYS A 86 -10.06 -6.04 -18.45
C LYS A 86 -11.06 -6.45 -17.37
N LEU A 87 -11.67 -7.63 -17.54
CA LEU A 87 -12.58 -8.20 -16.55
C LEU A 87 -11.83 -8.51 -15.24
N PRO A 88 -12.50 -8.44 -14.08
CA PRO A 88 -11.85 -8.68 -12.78
C PRO A 88 -11.11 -10.01 -12.68
N ALA A 89 -11.64 -11.08 -13.28
CA ALA A 89 -11.00 -12.41 -13.29
C ALA A 89 -9.70 -12.44 -14.10
N ASP A 90 -9.63 -11.68 -15.20
CA ASP A 90 -8.42 -11.57 -16.00
C ASP A 90 -7.38 -10.71 -15.27
N VAL A 91 -7.82 -9.62 -14.63
CA VAL A 91 -6.94 -8.76 -13.84
C VAL A 91 -6.35 -9.55 -12.66
N SER A 92 -7.16 -10.33 -11.93
CA SER A 92 -6.66 -11.15 -10.82
C SER A 92 -5.65 -12.19 -11.28
N THR A 93 -5.86 -12.78 -12.46
CA THR A 93 -4.91 -13.72 -13.05
C THR A 93 -3.59 -13.04 -13.42
N HIS A 94 -3.63 -11.82 -13.98
CA HIS A 94 -2.41 -11.06 -14.27
C HIS A 94 -1.67 -10.65 -12.99
N VAL A 95 -2.39 -10.29 -11.92
CA VAL A 95 -1.79 -9.98 -10.62
C VAL A 95 -1.10 -11.21 -10.03
N ALA A 96 -1.76 -12.36 -10.03
CA ALA A 96 -1.17 -13.61 -9.53
C ALA A 96 0.13 -13.95 -10.27
N LYS A 97 0.12 -13.87 -11.60
CA LYS A 97 1.32 -14.08 -12.43
C LYS A 97 2.43 -13.06 -12.16
N ALA A 98 2.07 -11.81 -11.91
CA ALA A 98 3.06 -10.78 -11.58
C ALA A 98 3.75 -11.06 -10.24
N ILE A 99 3.02 -11.59 -9.27
CA ILE A 99 3.58 -12.01 -7.97
C ILE A 99 4.51 -13.21 -8.15
N GLU A 100 4.08 -14.24 -8.88
CA GLU A 100 4.91 -15.41 -9.19
C GLU A 100 6.24 -14.99 -9.87
N ASN A 101 6.17 -14.12 -10.88
CA ASN A 101 7.37 -13.60 -11.55
C ASN A 101 8.26 -12.77 -10.63
N ALA A 102 7.69 -12.07 -9.65
CA ALA A 102 8.46 -11.32 -8.66
C ALA A 102 9.21 -12.26 -7.71
N GLU A 103 8.57 -13.35 -7.27
CA GLU A 103 9.21 -14.41 -6.47
C GLU A 103 10.39 -15.06 -7.22
N ASP A 104 10.22 -15.34 -8.51
CA ASP A 104 11.29 -15.90 -9.35
C ASP A 104 12.46 -14.91 -9.53
N SER A 105 12.16 -13.61 -9.65
CA SER A 105 13.19 -12.57 -9.75
C SER A 105 14.03 -12.47 -8.47
N ILE A 106 13.40 -12.64 -7.31
CA ILE A 106 14.11 -12.69 -6.01
C ILE A 106 14.97 -13.95 -5.90
N ARG A 107 14.44 -15.12 -6.30
CA ARG A 107 15.17 -16.39 -6.22
C ARG A 107 16.40 -16.42 -7.13
N THR A 108 16.29 -15.84 -8.32
CA THR A 108 17.39 -15.83 -9.29
C THR A 108 18.50 -14.84 -8.88
N ALA A 109 18.16 -13.76 -8.19
CA ALA A 109 19.13 -12.79 -7.67
C ALA A 109 19.95 -13.32 -6.47
N GLY A 110 19.48 -14.35 -5.78
CA GLY A 110 20.20 -14.99 -4.65
C GLY A 110 21.06 -16.19 -5.03
N ALA A 111 21.21 -16.51 -6.31
CA ALA A 111 21.92 -17.71 -6.78
C ALA A 111 23.34 -17.44 -7.32
N GLU A 112 23.84 -16.21 -7.23
CA GLU A 112 25.24 -15.86 -7.56
C GLU A 112 26.02 -15.48 -6.29
N GLU A 113 26.34 -16.46 -5.44
CA GLU A 113 27.48 -16.37 -4.52
C GLU A 113 28.00 -17.77 -4.15
N GLY A 114 29.24 -18.05 -4.58
CA GLY A 114 30.23 -18.86 -3.86
C GLY A 114 30.12 -20.38 -3.86
N ASP A 115 30.87 -21.02 -4.77
CA ASP A 115 31.51 -22.32 -4.53
C ASP A 115 32.56 -22.20 -3.40
N GLU A 116 32.76 -23.31 -2.68
CA GLU A 116 33.90 -23.73 -1.82
C GLU A 116 33.97 -23.28 -0.34
N ASP A 117 33.60 -24.27 0.51
CA ASP A 117 34.38 -24.85 1.62
C ASP A 117 34.47 -24.20 3.02
N GLU A 118 34.37 -25.12 4.00
CA GLU A 118 34.85 -25.14 5.38
C GLU A 118 33.88 -24.89 6.56
N ASP A 119 33.95 -25.84 7.48
CA ASP A 119 33.16 -26.02 8.69
C ASP A 119 33.43 -24.90 9.71
N ASP A 120 32.57 -23.88 9.77
CA ASP A 120 32.64 -22.87 10.83
C ASP A 120 31.65 -23.15 11.97
N ASP A 121 32.25 -23.68 13.03
CA ASP A 121 31.84 -23.78 14.42
C ASP A 121 31.03 -22.55 14.90
N TRP A 122 29.73 -22.74 15.14
CA TRP A 122 28.85 -21.73 15.76
C TRP A 122 29.12 -21.62 17.27
N GLY A 123 30.33 -21.18 17.59
CA GLY A 123 30.77 -20.78 18.91
C GLY A 123 30.13 -19.44 19.31
N ASP A 124 29.27 -19.54 20.32
CA ASP A 124 28.75 -18.51 21.20
C ASP A 124 29.71 -17.31 21.43
N ALA A 125 29.42 -16.18 20.77
CA ALA A 125 29.95 -14.88 21.13
C ALA A 125 28.85 -13.82 20.95
N CYS A 126 27.94 -13.80 21.91
CA CYS A 126 27.07 -12.65 22.16
C CYS A 126 27.84 -11.60 22.95
N ASP A 127 28.58 -10.71 22.29
CA ASP A 127 28.93 -9.41 22.88
C ASP A 127 29.39 -8.39 21.82
N ASP A 128 29.17 -7.12 22.11
CA ASP A 128 29.59 -5.90 21.37
C ASP A 128 28.71 -5.41 20.19
N VAL A 129 27.54 -4.85 20.53
CA VAL A 129 26.85 -3.86 19.69
C VAL A 129 27.66 -2.55 19.70
N ALA A 130 28.63 -2.43 18.79
CA ALA A 130 29.25 -1.15 18.48
C ALA A 130 28.25 -0.27 17.70
N GLY A 131 27.87 0.86 18.31
CA GLY A 131 26.93 1.81 17.74
C GLY A 131 27.39 2.36 16.38
N ILE A 132 26.51 2.27 15.40
CA ILE A 132 26.67 2.94 14.10
C ILE A 132 26.17 4.37 14.25
N THR A 133 27.10 5.34 14.35
CA THR A 133 26.81 6.75 14.12
C THR A 133 26.95 7.05 12.63
N LEU A 134 25.84 7.35 11.96
CA LEU A 134 25.85 7.96 10.63
C LEU A 134 25.90 9.48 10.81
N GLU A 135 26.97 10.10 10.32
CA GLU A 135 27.10 11.56 10.25
C GLU A 135 26.23 12.13 9.12
N GLU A 136 25.71 13.32 9.37
CA GLU A 136 24.56 13.95 8.73
C GLU A 136 24.95 14.78 7.52
N ASP A 137 24.34 14.52 6.35
CA ASP A 137 24.16 15.53 5.31
C ASP A 137 22.75 16.12 5.42
N GLY A 138 22.62 17.16 6.25
CA GLY A 138 21.76 18.33 5.98
C GLY A 138 20.31 18.12 5.57
N ASN A 139 19.58 17.14 6.10
CA ASN A 139 18.12 17.11 6.01
C ASN A 139 17.51 16.55 7.29
N GLU A 140 16.40 17.15 7.71
CA GLU A 140 15.58 16.87 8.89
C GLU A 140 15.65 15.42 9.38
N LYS A 141 15.98 15.22 10.67
CA LYS A 141 16.08 13.89 11.29
C LYS A 141 14.70 13.22 11.32
N VAL A 142 14.37 12.46 10.29
CA VAL A 142 13.23 11.55 10.30
C VAL A 142 13.62 10.30 11.06
N GLN A 143 13.07 10.12 12.26
CA GLN A 143 13.31 8.91 13.05
C GLN A 143 12.23 7.87 12.69
N LEU A 144 12.64 6.80 11.99
CA LEU A 144 11.75 5.69 11.65
C LEU A 144 11.83 4.64 12.75
N SER A 145 10.80 4.52 13.58
CA SER A 145 10.70 3.45 14.57
C SER A 145 9.59 2.47 14.20
N VAL A 146 9.95 1.18 14.07
CA VAL A 146 8.96 0.10 13.93
C VAL A 146 8.51 -0.30 15.33
N ILE A 147 7.27 0.04 15.67
CA ILE A 147 6.70 -0.28 16.98
C ILE A 147 5.75 -1.48 16.82
N PRO A 148 5.92 -2.57 17.59
CA PRO A 148 4.96 -3.65 17.67
C PRO A 148 3.58 -3.12 18.08
N CYS A 149 2.53 -3.54 17.39
CA CYS A 149 1.16 -2.99 17.53
C CYS A 149 0.61 -3.06 18.97
N GLU A 150 1.14 -3.98 19.79
CA GLU A 150 0.87 -4.12 21.22
C GLU A 150 1.23 -2.88 22.07
N SER A 151 2.14 -2.03 21.59
CA SER A 151 2.59 -0.84 22.34
C SER A 151 1.71 0.39 22.12
N LEU A 152 0.79 0.36 21.14
CA LEU A 152 -0.08 1.48 20.77
C LEU A 152 -1.49 1.40 21.39
N ALA A 153 -1.85 0.28 22.01
CA ALA A 153 -3.19 0.07 22.51
C ALA A 153 -3.31 0.37 24.02
N ASN A 154 -3.82 1.56 24.34
CA ASN A 154 -4.66 1.70 25.53
C ASN A 154 -5.94 0.86 25.31
N GLY A 155 -5.90 -0.43 25.67
CA GLY A 155 -7.09 -1.21 26.03
C GLY A 155 -7.86 -1.97 24.96
N VAL A 156 -7.22 -2.62 23.98
CA VAL A 156 -7.90 -3.57 23.07
C VAL A 156 -7.32 -4.99 23.24
N PRO A 157 -8.15 -6.03 23.49
CA PRO A 157 -7.66 -7.37 23.77
C PRO A 157 -7.06 -8.04 22.52
N ALA A 158 -5.96 -8.76 22.75
CA ALA A 158 -5.14 -9.42 21.75
C ALA A 158 -5.94 -10.39 20.87
N GLY A 159 -6.14 -9.99 19.60
CA GLY A 159 -6.60 -10.84 18.52
C GLY A 159 -5.82 -10.46 17.26
N GLU A 160 -4.98 -11.39 16.80
CA GLU A 160 -4.19 -11.42 15.56
C GLU A 160 -4.22 -10.14 14.71
N VAL A 161 -3.34 -9.18 15.01
CA VAL A 161 -3.17 -7.96 14.20
C VAL A 161 -2.17 -8.25 13.09
N LYS A 162 -2.65 -8.47 11.86
CA LYS A 162 -1.84 -8.49 10.63
C LYS A 162 -1.85 -7.12 9.98
N ASN A 163 -1.26 -6.10 10.59
CA ASN A 163 -0.99 -4.83 9.92
C ASN A 163 0.24 -4.17 10.57
N VAL A 164 1.23 -3.82 9.76
CA VAL A 164 2.35 -2.96 10.17
C VAL A 164 1.87 -1.53 10.05
N CYS A 165 1.82 -0.79 11.16
CA CYS A 165 1.53 0.63 11.16
C CYS A 165 2.87 1.39 11.14
N VAL A 166 3.10 2.21 10.11
CA VAL A 166 4.27 3.09 10.03
C VAL A 166 3.81 4.49 10.36
N THR A 167 4.16 4.96 11.56
CA THR A 167 3.95 6.35 11.96
C THR A 167 5.20 7.14 11.58
N ILE A 168 5.03 8.15 10.73
CA ILE A 168 6.10 9.10 10.40
C ILE A 168 5.85 10.34 11.25
N GLU A 169 6.56 10.47 12.36
CA GLU A 169 6.59 11.71 13.11
C GLU A 169 7.59 12.66 12.44
N VAL A 170 7.07 13.69 11.77
CA VAL A 170 7.87 14.83 11.34
C VAL A 170 7.93 15.78 12.52
N VAL A 171 9.12 15.94 13.11
CA VAL A 171 9.33 16.91 14.20
C VAL A 171 9.37 18.32 13.57
N GLY A 172 8.19 18.86 13.29
CA GLY A 172 8.00 20.24 12.88
C GLY A 172 8.09 21.21 14.06
N ASP A 173 8.45 22.46 13.76
CA ASP A 173 8.49 23.59 14.69
C ASP A 173 7.15 23.70 15.48
N PRO A 174 7.15 23.87 16.81
CA PRO A 174 5.95 23.94 17.65
C PRO A 174 4.92 25.05 17.32
N SER A 175 5.10 25.82 16.25
CA SER A 175 4.13 26.82 15.78
C SER A 175 3.11 26.32 14.76
N ASP A 176 3.29 25.13 14.18
CA ASP A 176 2.36 24.62 13.15
C ASP A 176 1.23 23.79 13.76
N GLU A 177 -0.02 24.16 13.44
CA GLU A 177 -1.21 23.43 13.87
C GLU A 177 -1.24 22.03 13.23
N PRO A 178 -1.57 20.97 13.99
CA PRO A 178 -1.60 19.61 13.47
C PRO A 178 -2.69 19.47 12.41
N VAL A 179 -2.29 19.13 11.18
CA VAL A 179 -3.20 18.73 10.11
C VAL A 179 -3.80 17.35 10.45
N PRO A 180 -5.12 17.21 10.59
CA PRO A 180 -5.73 15.91 10.87
C PRO A 180 -5.64 15.04 9.63
N THR A 181 -4.70 14.10 9.60
CA THR A 181 -4.69 13.02 8.62
C THR A 181 -5.48 11.84 9.19
N ASP A 182 -6.80 11.92 9.13
CA ASP A 182 -7.67 10.73 9.30
C ASP A 182 -7.50 9.81 8.09
N VAL A 183 -6.38 9.09 8.07
CA VAL A 183 -6.19 7.91 7.22
C VAL A 183 -6.57 6.70 8.06
N CYS A 184 -7.87 6.41 8.11
CA CYS A 184 -8.36 5.13 8.64
C CYS A 184 -8.13 4.05 7.57
N CYS A 185 -7.24 3.11 7.87
CA CYS A 185 -7.16 1.78 7.25
C CYS A 185 -8.21 0.85 7.87
#